data_AF-A0A7J7M763-F1
#
_entry.id   AF-A0A7J7M763-F1
#
_cell.length_a   1.000
_cell.length_b   1.000
_cell.length_c   1.000
_cell.angle_alpha   90.00
_cell.angle_beta   90.00
_cell.angle_gamma   90.00
#
_symmetry.space_group_name_H-M   'P 1'
#
loop_
_entity.id
_entity.type
_entity.pdbx_description
1 polymer ?
#
loop_
_entity_poly.entity_id
_entity_poly.type
_entity_poly.pdbx_seq_one_letter_code
_entity_poly.pdbx_strand_id
1 'polypeptide(L)'
;MDFVMIVNGCTGKMGKAVIEAGISAGLQVVPISFSTEEEAGQKIQVGGLEFNVHGPSDREVVLASVVEEYPNVILVDYTVPDAVNGNAELYCKMGVPFVMGTTGGNRERLHKTVEDSKNYAVISPQMGKQVVAFLAAMEIMSEQFPGAFAGYSLQVMESHQASKVDLSGTAKAVISCFQKLGVDFKLDQVKQIRDTKQQVEMVGVPEEYLLGHAFHMYHLTSPNET
;
A
#
# COMPACT_ATOMS: atom_id res chain seq x y z
N MET A 1 9.57 21.11 14.81
CA MET A 1 10.31 19.87 15.11
C MET A 1 10.21 19.08 13.83
N ASP A 2 11.31 18.99 13.09
CA ASP A 2 11.26 18.48 11.73
C ASP A 2 11.50 16.96 11.81
N PHE A 3 10.55 16.20 11.27
CA PHE A 3 10.65 14.74 11.22
C PHE A 3 11.60 14.33 10.11
N VAL A 4 12.33 13.25 10.38
CA VAL A 4 13.29 12.66 9.47
C VAL A 4 12.79 11.28 9.08
N MET A 5 13.02 10.84 7.84
CA MET A 5 12.58 9.51 7.40
C MET A 5 13.70 8.64 6.86
N ILE A 6 13.62 7.35 7.18
CA ILE A 6 14.34 6.27 6.50
C ILE A 6 13.32 5.46 5.71
N VAL A 7 13.66 5.07 4.49
CA VAL A 7 12.79 4.23 3.66
C VAL A 7 13.43 2.88 3.43
N ASN A 8 12.88 1.83 4.05
CA ASN A 8 13.26 0.46 3.79
C ASN A 8 12.55 -0.05 2.54
N GLY A 9 13.32 -0.72 1.67
CA GLY A 9 12.88 -1.10 0.32
C GLY A 9 13.22 -0.07 -0.75
N CYS A 10 14.29 0.72 -0.56
CA CYS A 10 14.74 1.73 -1.53
C CYS A 10 15.21 1.13 -2.88
N THR A 11 15.47 -0.18 -2.94
CA THR A 11 15.75 -0.94 -4.17
C THR A 11 14.49 -1.08 -5.04
N GLY A 12 13.32 -1.16 -4.41
CA GLY A 12 12.02 -1.37 -5.05
C GLY A 12 11.37 -0.10 -5.60
N LYS A 13 10.43 -0.28 -6.55
CA LYS A 13 9.70 0.83 -7.19
C LYS A 13 8.96 1.73 -6.19
N MET A 14 8.29 1.12 -5.20
CA MET A 14 7.51 1.88 -4.21
C MET A 14 8.39 2.66 -3.24
N GLY A 15 9.48 2.05 -2.74
CA GLY A 15 10.44 2.76 -1.88
C GLY A 15 11.03 3.99 -2.58
N LYS A 16 11.39 3.87 -3.87
CA LYS A 16 11.86 5.00 -4.69
C LYS A 16 10.82 6.12 -4.79
N ALA A 17 9.58 5.78 -5.13
CA ALA A 17 8.49 6.74 -5.22
C ALA A 17 8.23 7.46 -3.87
N VAL A 18 8.33 6.74 -2.75
CA VAL A 18 8.19 7.30 -1.40
C VAL A 18 9.33 8.28 -1.07
N ILE A 19 10.58 7.93 -1.42
CA ILE A 19 11.74 8.81 -1.25
C ILE A 19 11.54 10.12 -2.05
N GLU A 20 11.20 10.02 -3.33
CA GLU A 20 11.00 11.18 -4.20
C GLU A 20 9.84 12.06 -3.73
N ALA A 21 8.74 11.45 -3.27
CA ALA A 21 7.61 12.18 -2.69
C ALA A 21 7.99 12.87 -1.38
N GLY A 22 8.78 12.22 -0.53
CA GLY A 22 9.28 12.79 0.73
C GLY A 22 10.18 14.01 0.48
N ILE A 23 11.14 13.90 -0.43
CA ILE A 23 12.04 15.01 -0.83
C ILE A 23 11.22 16.17 -1.40
N SER A 24 10.28 15.86 -2.31
CA SER A 24 9.41 16.87 -2.93
C SER A 24 8.50 17.57 -1.92
N ALA A 25 8.13 16.89 -0.82
CA ALA A 25 7.38 17.45 0.30
C ALA A 25 8.26 18.23 1.30
N GLY A 26 9.57 18.29 1.07
CA GLY A 26 10.53 18.97 1.96
C GLY A 26 10.92 18.17 3.20
N LEU A 27 10.68 16.85 3.24
CA LEU A 27 11.13 15.99 4.32
C LEU A 27 12.63 15.67 4.18
N GLN A 28 13.32 15.60 5.30
CA GLN A 28 14.69 15.09 5.33
C GLN A 28 14.67 13.56 5.22
N VAL A 29 15.30 13.05 4.17
CA VAL A 29 15.48 11.60 3.96
C VAL A 29 16.92 11.21 4.30
N VAL A 30 17.09 10.28 5.23
CA VAL A 30 18.42 9.72 5.55
C VAL A 30 18.78 8.72 4.45
N PRO A 31 19.96 8.86 3.80
CA PRO A 31 20.34 8.03 2.67
C PRO A 31 20.87 6.64 3.11
N ILE A 32 20.07 5.94 3.91
CA ILE A 32 20.28 4.56 4.31
C ILE A 32 19.00 3.75 4.09
N SER A 33 19.14 2.45 3.89
CA SER A 33 18.02 1.51 3.88
C SER A 33 18.49 0.17 4.43
N PHE A 34 17.60 -0.56 5.08
CA PHE A 34 17.85 -1.94 5.48
C PHE A 34 17.21 -2.90 4.49
N SER A 35 17.93 -3.97 4.14
CA SER A 35 17.42 -5.03 3.27
C SER A 35 18.03 -6.39 3.60
N THR A 36 17.95 -7.34 2.67
CA THR A 36 18.54 -8.67 2.77
C THR A 36 20.07 -8.63 2.69
N GLU A 37 20.72 -9.72 3.08
CA GLU A 37 22.18 -9.85 2.98
C GLU A 37 22.68 -9.78 1.53
N GLU A 38 21.87 -10.22 0.56
CA GLU A 38 22.20 -10.14 -0.87
C GLU A 38 22.27 -8.68 -1.39
N GLU A 39 21.44 -7.80 -0.80
CA GLU A 39 21.42 -6.38 -1.16
C GLU A 39 22.38 -5.54 -0.29
N ALA A 40 23.00 -6.13 0.74
CA ALA A 40 23.91 -5.42 1.63
C ALA A 40 25.14 -4.87 0.88
N GLY A 41 25.54 -3.65 1.23
CA GLY A 41 26.64 -2.92 0.61
C GLY A 41 26.32 -2.29 -0.75
N GLN A 42 25.11 -2.50 -1.28
CA GLN A 42 24.69 -1.81 -2.51
C GLN A 42 24.56 -0.30 -2.29
N LYS A 43 24.89 0.45 -3.35
CA LYS A 43 24.71 1.91 -3.43
C LYS A 43 23.71 2.25 -4.51
N ILE A 44 22.67 3.02 -4.16
CA ILE A 44 21.55 3.28 -5.07
C ILE A 44 21.27 4.78 -5.13
N GLN A 45 21.13 5.30 -6.34
CA GLN A 45 20.79 6.70 -6.58
C GLN A 45 19.27 6.87 -6.66
N VAL A 46 18.70 7.68 -5.77
CA VAL A 46 17.26 8.01 -5.75
C VAL A 46 17.09 9.47 -5.32
N GLY A 47 16.32 10.27 -6.07
CA GLY A 47 16.04 11.65 -5.69
C GLY A 47 17.28 12.54 -5.49
N GLY A 48 18.39 12.22 -6.16
CA GLY A 48 19.67 12.93 -6.02
C GLY A 48 20.51 12.55 -4.79
N LEU A 49 20.10 11.52 -4.04
CA LEU A 49 20.84 10.98 -2.89
C LEU A 49 21.42 9.59 -3.20
N GLU A 50 22.62 9.31 -2.68
CA GLU A 50 23.25 7.98 -2.72
C GLU A 50 22.90 7.20 -1.45
N PHE A 51 22.00 6.22 -1.56
CA PHE A 51 21.60 5.35 -0.45
C PHE A 51 22.59 4.23 -0.24
N ASN A 52 23.01 4.01 1.01
CA ASN A 52 23.75 2.82 1.43
C ASN A 52 22.78 1.76 1.96
N VAL A 53 22.80 0.56 1.38
CA VAL A 53 21.96 -0.55 1.82
C VAL A 53 22.70 -1.40 2.85
N HIS A 54 22.11 -1.54 4.03
CA HIS A 54 22.64 -2.32 5.15
C HIS A 54 21.92 -3.67 5.26
N GLY A 55 22.67 -4.69 5.68
CA GLY A 55 22.18 -6.05 5.81
C GLY A 55 21.56 -6.32 7.18
N PRO A 56 21.03 -7.54 7.41
CA PRO A 56 20.50 -7.92 8.70
C PRO A 56 21.55 -7.97 9.82
N SER A 57 22.83 -8.16 9.49
CA SER A 57 23.92 -8.33 10.45
C SER A 57 24.29 -7.04 11.19
N ASP A 58 24.17 -5.88 10.54
CA ASP A 58 24.52 -4.57 11.11
C ASP A 58 23.30 -3.66 11.36
N ARG A 59 22.10 -4.04 10.91
CA ARG A 59 20.89 -3.20 11.00
C ARG A 59 20.59 -2.62 12.38
N GLU A 60 20.78 -3.38 13.45
CA GLU A 60 20.48 -2.89 14.81
C GLU A 60 21.47 -1.80 15.25
N VAL A 61 22.76 -2.00 14.98
CA VAL A 61 23.83 -1.07 15.33
C VAL A 61 23.68 0.22 14.53
N VAL A 62 23.47 0.09 13.22
CA VAL A 62 23.28 1.24 12.32
C VAL A 62 22.03 2.02 12.70
N LEU A 63 20.90 1.34 12.95
CA LEU A 63 19.68 2.01 13.39
C LEU A 63 19.86 2.73 14.72
N ALA A 64 20.59 2.15 15.68
CA ALA A 64 20.89 2.79 16.95
C ALA A 64 21.65 4.11 16.77
N SER A 65 22.72 4.10 15.96
CA SER A 65 23.50 5.32 15.66
C SER A 65 22.64 6.38 14.97
N VAL A 66 21.72 5.97 14.08
CA VAL A 66 20.82 6.90 13.39
C VAL A 66 19.79 7.50 14.34
N VAL A 67 19.28 6.74 15.29
CA VAL A 67 18.36 7.26 16.31
C VAL A 67 19.07 8.25 17.25
N GLU A 68 20.34 8.01 17.57
CA GLU A 68 21.15 8.97 18.34
C GLU A 68 21.36 10.29 17.58
N GLU A 69 21.64 10.22 16.28
CA GLU A 69 21.82 11.40 15.42
C GLU A 69 20.49 12.10 15.08
N TYR A 70 19.41 11.32 14.89
CA TYR A 70 18.08 11.76 14.49
C TYR A 70 17.00 11.20 15.43
N PRO A 71 16.80 11.80 16.63
CA PRO A 71 15.81 11.31 17.61
C PRO A 71 14.36 11.33 17.13
N ASN A 72 14.03 12.08 16.07
CA ASN A 72 12.69 12.18 15.49
C ASN A 72 12.56 11.37 14.18
N VAL A 73 13.41 10.34 13.99
CA VAL A 73 13.35 9.50 12.80
C VAL A 73 12.10 8.62 12.79
N ILE A 74 11.46 8.53 11.63
CA ILE A 74 10.34 7.63 11.35
C ILE A 74 10.76 6.66 10.26
N LEU A 75 10.56 5.37 10.49
CA LEU A 75 10.82 4.34 9.48
C LEU A 75 9.61 4.19 8.54
N VAL A 76 9.84 4.19 7.24
CA VAL A 76 8.82 3.84 6.24
C VAL A 76 9.17 2.49 5.63
N ASP A 77 8.28 1.52 5.77
CA ASP A 77 8.51 0.13 5.37
C ASP A 77 7.65 -0.23 4.15
N TYR A 78 8.34 -0.42 3.02
CA TYR A 78 7.84 -1.01 1.78
C TYR A 78 8.78 -2.12 1.32
N THR A 79 8.87 -3.17 2.13
CA THR A 79 9.71 -4.34 1.92
C THR A 79 8.92 -5.50 1.31
N VAL A 80 9.00 -6.71 1.89
CA VAL A 80 8.36 -7.94 1.41
C VAL A 80 7.58 -8.61 2.53
N PRO A 81 6.54 -9.43 2.22
CA PRO A 81 5.72 -10.10 3.22
C PRO A 81 6.51 -10.82 4.33
N ASP A 82 7.60 -11.49 3.96
CA ASP A 82 8.43 -12.27 4.90
C ASP A 82 9.21 -11.39 5.89
N ALA A 83 9.45 -10.12 5.54
CA ALA A 83 10.17 -9.17 6.38
C ALA A 83 9.26 -8.44 7.39
N VAL A 84 7.95 -8.37 7.13
CA VAL A 84 6.96 -7.59 7.90
C VAL A 84 7.11 -7.76 9.40
N ASN A 85 7.06 -9.00 9.90
CA ASN A 85 7.08 -9.25 11.34
C ASN A 85 8.45 -8.99 11.95
N GLY A 86 9.54 -9.42 11.30
CA GLY A 86 10.90 -9.23 11.81
C GLY A 86 11.35 -7.78 11.80
N ASN A 87 10.83 -6.97 10.87
CA ASN A 87 11.04 -5.54 10.82
C ASN A 87 10.26 -4.83 11.93
N ALA A 88 8.96 -5.11 12.07
CA ALA A 88 8.16 -4.51 13.14
C ALA A 88 8.73 -4.83 14.54
N GLU A 89 9.21 -6.05 14.77
CA GLU A 89 9.87 -6.44 16.02
C GLU A 89 11.13 -5.61 16.30
N LEU A 90 11.96 -5.39 15.27
CA LEU A 90 13.12 -4.51 15.40
C LEU A 90 12.71 -3.09 15.74
N TYR A 91 11.73 -2.53 15.03
CA TYR A 91 11.31 -1.13 15.21
C TYR A 91 10.74 -0.91 16.60
N CYS A 92 9.93 -1.87 17.07
CA CYS A 92 9.36 -1.86 18.41
C CYS A 92 10.43 -2.05 19.50
N LYS A 93 11.40 -2.96 19.29
CA LYS A 93 12.55 -3.15 20.21
C LYS A 93 13.36 -1.87 20.36
N MET A 94 13.56 -1.12 19.28
CA MET A 94 14.32 0.14 19.27
C MET A 94 13.47 1.37 19.66
N GLY A 95 12.15 1.21 19.83
CA GLY A 95 11.23 2.31 20.14
C GLY A 95 11.11 3.35 19.03
N VAL A 96 11.34 2.96 17.78
CA VAL A 96 11.34 3.87 16.62
C VAL A 96 9.96 3.86 15.97
N PRO A 97 9.28 5.01 15.83
CA PRO A 97 8.00 5.09 15.14
C PRO A 97 8.10 4.65 13.68
N PHE A 98 7.04 4.02 13.14
CA PHE A 98 7.08 3.56 11.76
C PHE A 98 5.74 3.63 11.01
N VAL A 99 5.84 3.69 9.68
CA VAL A 99 4.73 3.60 8.73
C VAL A 99 4.95 2.34 7.90
N MET A 100 4.05 1.37 8.00
CA MET A 100 4.15 0.09 7.29
C MET A 100 3.10 -0.01 6.18
N GLY A 101 3.57 0.12 4.94
CA GLY A 101 2.77 -0.11 3.72
C GLY A 101 2.91 -1.53 3.17
N THR A 102 3.90 -2.30 3.65
CA THR A 102 4.11 -3.69 3.25
C THR A 102 2.89 -4.57 3.58
N THR A 103 2.39 -5.25 2.55
CA THR A 103 1.27 -6.19 2.65
C THR A 103 1.77 -7.61 2.96
N GLY A 104 0.86 -8.53 3.33
CA GLY A 104 1.23 -9.88 3.73
C GLY A 104 1.87 -9.93 5.13
N GLY A 105 2.63 -11.01 5.38
CA GLY A 105 3.13 -11.36 6.71
C GLY A 105 2.01 -11.86 7.64
N ASN A 106 2.37 -12.18 8.88
CA ASN A 106 1.38 -12.49 9.91
C ASN A 106 0.84 -11.19 10.51
N ARG A 107 -0.36 -10.77 10.08
CA ARG A 107 -0.97 -9.50 10.48
C ARG A 107 -1.33 -9.46 11.97
N GLU A 108 -1.84 -10.55 12.53
CA GLU A 108 -2.18 -10.63 13.95
C GLU A 108 -0.95 -10.44 14.83
N ARG A 109 0.15 -11.12 14.49
CA ARG A 109 1.45 -10.94 15.16
C ARG A 109 1.97 -9.51 15.01
N LEU A 110 1.85 -8.92 13.82
CA LEU A 110 2.26 -7.52 13.59
C LEU A 110 1.50 -6.56 14.54
N HIS A 111 0.18 -6.63 14.56
CA HIS A 111 -0.65 -5.77 15.42
C HIS A 111 -0.32 -5.98 16.90
N LYS A 112 -0.23 -7.25 17.33
CA LYS A 112 0.12 -7.59 18.71
C LYS A 112 1.49 -7.05 19.13
N THR A 113 2.52 -7.20 18.30
CA THR A 113 3.87 -6.69 18.58
C THR A 113 3.87 -5.16 18.79
N VAL A 114 3.14 -4.42 17.96
CA VAL A 114 3.05 -2.96 18.06
C VAL A 114 2.26 -2.52 19.30
N GLU A 115 1.13 -3.18 19.57
CA GLU A 115 0.31 -2.89 20.75
C GLU A 115 1.06 -3.17 22.06
N ASP A 116 1.69 -4.35 22.17
CA ASP A 116 2.43 -4.76 23.37
C ASP A 116 3.64 -3.85 23.65
N SER A 117 4.29 -3.34 22.60
CA SER A 117 5.43 -2.42 22.72
C SER A 117 5.03 -0.96 22.93
N LYS A 118 3.75 -0.61 22.73
CA LYS A 118 3.23 0.77 22.77
C LYS A 118 3.94 1.71 21.80
N ASN A 119 4.51 1.16 20.72
CA ASN A 119 5.23 1.95 19.73
C ASN A 119 4.24 2.73 18.84
N TYR A 120 4.63 3.92 18.39
CA TYR A 120 3.82 4.67 17.44
C TYR A 120 3.93 4.03 16.05
N ALA A 121 2.81 3.63 15.46
CA ALA A 121 2.82 3.10 14.10
C ALA A 121 1.57 3.47 13.28
N VAL A 122 1.77 3.65 11.98
CA VAL A 122 0.68 3.63 10.99
C VAL A 122 0.81 2.36 10.17
N ILE A 123 -0.17 1.47 10.30
CA ILE A 123 -0.20 0.21 9.55
C ILE A 123 -1.40 0.27 8.61
N SER A 124 -1.14 0.31 7.30
CA SER A 124 -2.21 0.26 6.30
C SER A 124 -1.79 -0.55 5.08
N PRO A 125 -2.52 -1.62 4.70
CA PRO A 125 -2.26 -2.37 3.48
C PRO A 125 -2.71 -1.61 2.21
N GLN A 126 -3.37 -0.46 2.35
CA GLN A 126 -3.79 0.42 1.27
C GLN A 126 -3.46 1.87 1.63
N MET A 127 -2.37 2.40 1.08
CA MET A 127 -1.89 3.76 1.37
C MET A 127 -2.42 4.82 0.40
N GLY A 128 -3.15 4.42 -0.66
CA GLY A 128 -3.88 5.31 -1.54
C GLY A 128 -5.07 5.94 -0.81
N LYS A 129 -4.81 6.99 -0.03
CA LYS A 129 -5.79 7.56 0.92
C LYS A 129 -7.12 7.96 0.29
N GLN A 130 -7.14 8.42 -0.96
CA GLN A 130 -8.38 8.77 -1.66
C GLN A 130 -9.23 7.53 -1.98
N VAL A 131 -8.59 6.40 -2.29
CA VAL A 131 -9.27 5.11 -2.50
C VAL A 131 -9.84 4.59 -1.16
N VAL A 132 -9.10 4.76 -0.07
CA VAL A 132 -9.59 4.44 1.28
C VAL A 132 -10.81 5.29 1.65
N ALA A 133 -10.75 6.61 1.38
CA ALA A 133 -11.86 7.51 1.65
C ALA A 133 -13.12 7.14 0.83
N PHE A 134 -12.94 6.79 -0.45
CA PHE A 134 -14.03 6.30 -1.30
C PHE A 134 -14.66 5.02 -0.73
N LEU A 135 -13.84 4.05 -0.32
CA LEU A 135 -14.35 2.82 0.28
C LEU A 135 -15.13 3.10 1.58
N ALA A 136 -14.57 3.93 2.47
CA ALA A 136 -15.25 4.29 3.72
C ALA A 136 -16.59 5.01 3.47
N ALA A 137 -16.67 5.87 2.45
CA ALA A 137 -17.93 6.51 2.06
C ALA A 137 -18.97 5.48 1.58
N MET A 138 -18.55 4.49 0.79
CA MET A 138 -19.41 3.39 0.34
C MET A 138 -19.88 2.51 1.50
N GLU A 139 -18.99 2.20 2.44
CA GLU A 139 -19.30 1.42 3.64
C GLU A 139 -20.37 2.12 4.48
N ILE A 140 -20.14 3.40 4.82
CA ILE A 140 -21.10 4.22 5.57
C ILE A 140 -22.45 4.28 4.85
N MET A 141 -22.46 4.55 3.54
CA MET A 141 -23.69 4.61 2.75
C MET A 141 -24.45 3.27 2.79
N SER A 142 -23.73 2.16 2.66
CA SER A 142 -24.32 0.81 2.66
C SER A 142 -24.89 0.39 4.01
N GLU A 143 -24.31 0.88 5.11
CA GLU A 143 -24.77 0.61 6.47
C GLU A 143 -25.99 1.46 6.84
N GLN A 144 -26.02 2.71 6.41
CA GLN A 144 -27.12 3.63 6.72
C GLN A 144 -28.37 3.38 5.85
N PHE A 145 -28.20 2.91 4.62
CA PHE A 145 -29.30 2.78 3.64
C PHE A 145 -29.37 1.36 3.04
N PRO A 146 -29.56 0.31 3.85
CA PRO A 146 -29.63 -1.05 3.34
C PRO A 146 -30.78 -1.20 2.33
N GLY A 147 -30.52 -1.85 1.21
CA GLY A 147 -31.51 -2.06 0.15
C GLY A 147 -31.85 -0.82 -0.71
N ALA A 148 -31.17 0.31 -0.55
CA ALA A 148 -31.46 1.54 -1.30
C ALA A 148 -31.36 1.39 -2.83
N PHE A 149 -30.58 0.42 -3.31
CA PHE A 149 -30.43 0.08 -4.72
C PHE A 149 -31.03 -1.31 -5.03
N ALA A 150 -32.00 -1.78 -4.25
CA ALA A 150 -32.70 -3.02 -4.55
C ALA A 150 -33.32 -2.98 -5.96
N GLY A 151 -33.06 -4.02 -6.74
CA GLY A 151 -33.49 -4.14 -8.14
C GLY A 151 -32.54 -3.53 -9.16
N TYR A 152 -31.55 -2.72 -8.77
CA TYR A 152 -30.53 -2.24 -9.70
C TYR A 152 -29.61 -3.39 -10.15
N SER A 153 -29.07 -3.27 -11.35
CA SER A 153 -27.99 -4.13 -11.83
C SER A 153 -26.63 -3.44 -11.66
N LEU A 154 -25.60 -4.20 -11.31
CA LEU A 154 -24.23 -3.71 -11.17
C LEU A 154 -23.34 -4.33 -12.25
N GLN A 155 -22.56 -3.49 -12.91
CA GLN A 155 -21.43 -3.88 -13.74
C GLN A 155 -20.14 -3.46 -13.06
N VAL A 156 -19.21 -4.39 -12.93
CA VAL A 156 -17.89 -4.12 -12.36
C VAL A 156 -16.81 -4.49 -13.35
N MET A 157 -15.91 -3.54 -13.61
CA MET A 157 -14.72 -3.75 -14.41
C MET A 157 -13.49 -3.34 -13.61
N GLU A 158 -12.44 -4.15 -13.66
CA GLU A 158 -11.14 -3.75 -13.14
C GLU A 158 -10.01 -4.04 -14.13
N SER A 159 -8.99 -3.19 -14.10
CA SER A 159 -7.76 -3.40 -14.84
C SER A 159 -6.56 -3.21 -13.92
N HIS A 160 -5.67 -4.18 -13.96
CA HIS A 160 -4.39 -4.24 -13.23
C HIS A 160 -3.34 -4.82 -14.17
N GLN A 161 -2.09 -4.87 -13.74
CA GLN A 161 -1.01 -5.56 -14.45
C GLN A 161 -1.41 -6.97 -14.92
N ALA A 162 -0.91 -7.40 -16.08
CA ALA A 162 -1.26 -8.71 -16.66
C ALA A 162 -0.93 -9.91 -15.74
N SER A 163 0.08 -9.78 -14.87
CA SER A 163 0.47 -10.80 -13.89
C SER A 163 -0.47 -10.90 -12.68
N LYS A 164 -1.40 -9.94 -12.49
CA LYS A 164 -2.31 -9.93 -11.36
C LYS A 164 -3.47 -10.90 -11.61
N VAL A 165 -3.40 -12.07 -10.96
CA VAL A 165 -4.40 -13.13 -11.09
C VAL A 165 -5.63 -12.86 -10.23
N ASP A 166 -5.44 -12.38 -9.00
CA ASP A 166 -6.52 -12.20 -8.04
C ASP A 166 -7.22 -10.85 -8.16
N LEU A 167 -8.54 -10.87 -8.01
CA LEU A 167 -9.38 -9.68 -7.86
C LEU A 167 -8.90 -8.82 -6.69
N SER A 168 -8.84 -7.51 -6.91
CA SER A 168 -8.39 -6.54 -5.89
C SER A 168 -9.20 -6.66 -4.60
N GLY A 169 -8.52 -6.62 -3.45
CA GLY A 169 -9.17 -6.59 -2.14
C GLY A 169 -10.11 -5.39 -1.99
N THR A 170 -9.71 -4.22 -2.51
CA THR A 170 -10.56 -3.02 -2.55
C THR A 170 -11.81 -3.26 -3.38
N ALA A 171 -11.71 -3.94 -4.54
CA ALA A 171 -12.87 -4.21 -5.37
C ALA A 171 -13.89 -5.11 -4.66
N LYS A 172 -13.40 -6.16 -3.98
CA LYS A 172 -14.26 -7.04 -3.17
C LYS A 172 -15.01 -6.26 -2.07
N ALA A 173 -14.32 -5.34 -1.39
CA ALA A 173 -14.93 -4.53 -0.34
C ALA A 173 -16.02 -3.58 -0.90
N VAL A 174 -15.74 -2.90 -2.02
CA VAL A 174 -16.74 -2.03 -2.68
C VAL A 174 -17.95 -2.82 -3.16
N ILE A 175 -17.74 -4.01 -3.76
CA ILE A 175 -18.83 -4.90 -4.18
C ILE A 175 -19.69 -5.32 -2.98
N SER A 176 -19.07 -5.64 -1.84
CA SER A 176 -19.81 -5.98 -0.62
C SER A 176 -20.71 -4.83 -0.14
N CYS A 177 -20.27 -3.58 -0.33
CA CYS A 177 -21.11 -2.41 -0.05
C CYS A 177 -22.34 -2.37 -0.97
N PHE A 178 -22.17 -2.60 -2.28
CA PHE A 178 -23.31 -2.66 -3.21
C PHE A 178 -24.27 -3.82 -2.90
N GLN A 179 -23.76 -4.96 -2.44
CA GLN A 179 -24.60 -6.07 -1.99
C GLN A 179 -25.46 -5.69 -0.77
N LYS A 180 -24.88 -5.02 0.23
CA LYS A 180 -25.63 -4.45 1.38
C LYS A 180 -26.68 -3.43 0.94
N LEU A 181 -26.38 -2.66 -0.11
CA LEU A 181 -27.30 -1.73 -0.74
C LEU A 181 -28.42 -2.43 -1.55
N GLY A 182 -28.47 -3.76 -1.62
CA GLY A 182 -29.57 -4.53 -2.20
C GLY A 182 -29.34 -5.03 -3.62
N VAL A 183 -28.12 -4.90 -4.15
CA VAL A 183 -27.78 -5.44 -5.47
C VAL A 183 -27.40 -6.91 -5.37
N ASP A 184 -27.94 -7.75 -6.26
CA ASP A 184 -27.47 -9.14 -6.41
C ASP A 184 -26.30 -9.18 -7.39
N PHE A 185 -25.08 -9.42 -6.88
CA PHE A 185 -23.87 -9.49 -7.68
C PHE A 185 -22.91 -10.54 -7.11
N LYS A 186 -22.31 -11.35 -7.98
CA LYS A 186 -21.30 -12.37 -7.61
C LYS A 186 -19.92 -11.95 -8.10
N LEU A 187 -18.88 -12.26 -7.31
CA LEU A 187 -17.51 -11.82 -7.61
C LEU A 187 -16.94 -12.37 -8.92
N ASP A 188 -17.44 -13.51 -9.41
CA ASP A 188 -17.08 -14.10 -10.70
C ASP A 188 -17.63 -13.32 -11.90
N GLN A 189 -18.58 -12.41 -11.68
CA GLN A 189 -19.13 -11.51 -12.70
C GLN A 189 -18.22 -10.29 -12.97
N VAL A 190 -17.17 -10.08 -12.18
CA VAL A 190 -16.24 -8.96 -12.39
C VAL A 190 -15.48 -9.14 -13.69
N LYS A 191 -15.56 -8.13 -14.58
CA LYS A 191 -14.78 -8.09 -15.82
C LYS A 191 -13.34 -7.67 -15.53
N GLN A 192 -12.44 -8.64 -15.51
CA GLN A 192 -11.00 -8.40 -15.31
C GLN A 192 -10.30 -8.18 -16.66
N ILE A 193 -9.81 -6.96 -16.91
CA ILE A 193 -9.05 -6.61 -18.11
C ILE A 193 -7.55 -6.75 -17.85
N ARG A 194 -6.93 -7.76 -18.44
CA ARG A 194 -5.50 -8.08 -18.33
C ARG A 194 -4.74 -8.01 -19.66
N ASP A 195 -5.45 -8.10 -20.78
CA ASP A 195 -4.87 -7.96 -22.11
C ASP A 195 -4.44 -6.51 -22.34
N THR A 196 -3.16 -6.28 -22.62
CA THR A 196 -2.58 -4.94 -22.69
C THR A 196 -3.20 -4.08 -23.79
N LYS A 197 -3.64 -4.68 -24.91
CA LYS A 197 -4.34 -3.92 -25.96
C LYS A 197 -5.68 -3.42 -25.46
N GLN A 198 -6.47 -4.28 -24.81
CA GLN A 198 -7.73 -3.86 -24.19
C GLN A 198 -7.53 -2.82 -23.09
N GLN A 199 -6.42 -2.88 -22.34
CA GLN A 199 -6.09 -1.86 -21.32
C GLN A 199 -5.87 -0.48 -21.94
N VAL A 200 -5.19 -0.40 -23.09
CA VAL A 200 -5.01 0.87 -23.79
C VAL A 200 -6.31 1.30 -24.48
N GLU A 201 -6.90 0.44 -25.30
CA GLU A 201 -8.00 0.80 -26.20
C GLU A 201 -9.35 0.97 -25.48
N MET A 202 -9.66 0.12 -24.50
CA MET A 202 -10.96 0.12 -23.82
C MET A 202 -10.94 0.87 -22.48
N VAL A 203 -9.83 0.76 -21.74
CA VAL A 203 -9.72 1.37 -20.40
C VAL A 203 -9.03 2.73 -20.46
N GLY A 204 -8.22 3.00 -21.50
CA GLY A 204 -7.50 4.26 -21.63
C GLY A 204 -6.24 4.34 -20.75
N VAL A 205 -5.67 3.20 -20.37
CA VAL A 205 -4.42 3.16 -19.59
C VAL A 205 -3.26 3.62 -20.50
N PRO A 206 -2.51 4.68 -20.15
CA PRO A 206 -1.33 5.06 -20.92
C PRO A 206 -0.29 3.95 -20.92
N GLU A 207 0.40 3.75 -22.05
CA GLU A 207 1.34 2.63 -22.24
C GLU A 207 2.43 2.56 -21.15
N GLU A 208 2.91 3.71 -20.69
CA GLU A 208 3.91 3.84 -19.63
C GLU A 208 3.45 3.28 -18.26
N TYR A 209 2.14 3.16 -18.03
CA TYR A 209 1.56 2.65 -16.77
C TYR A 209 1.03 1.22 -16.84
N LEU A 210 1.12 0.52 -17.98
CA LEU A 210 0.62 -0.86 -18.12
C LEU A 210 1.26 -1.84 -17.11
N LEU A 211 2.49 -1.55 -16.69
CA LEU A 211 3.22 -2.32 -15.69
C LEU A 211 2.99 -1.83 -14.26
N GLY A 212 2.00 -0.97 -14.01
CA GLY A 212 1.88 -0.24 -12.74
C GLY A 212 0.59 0.57 -12.58
N HIS A 213 -0.56 0.05 -13.01
CA HIS A 213 -1.85 0.72 -12.87
C HIS A 213 -2.87 -0.09 -12.05
N ALA A 214 -3.88 0.63 -11.58
CA ALA A 214 -5.10 0.06 -11.00
C ALA A 214 -6.29 0.93 -11.46
N PHE A 215 -7.13 0.40 -12.33
CA PHE A 215 -8.37 1.03 -12.79
C PHE A 215 -9.57 0.22 -12.31
N HIS A 216 -10.60 0.92 -11.85
CA HIS A 216 -11.85 0.33 -11.39
C HIS A 216 -13.05 1.13 -11.90
N MET A 217 -14.08 0.44 -12.36
CA MET A 217 -15.36 1.02 -12.73
C MET A 217 -16.50 0.20 -12.10
N TYR A 218 -17.44 0.92 -11.49
CA TYR A 218 -18.66 0.38 -10.90
C TYR A 218 -19.82 1.16 -11.49
N HIS A 219 -20.69 0.49 -12.22
CA HIS A 219 -21.81 1.13 -12.92
C HIS A 219 -23.12 0.47 -12.49
N LEU A 220 -24.02 1.29 -11.95
CA LEU A 220 -25.37 0.88 -11.57
C LEU A 220 -26.37 1.30 -12.63
N THR A 221 -27.27 0.40 -12.99
CA THR A 221 -28.37 0.68 -13.91
C THR A 221 -29.69 0.30 -13.25
N SER A 222 -30.65 1.23 -13.29
CA SER A 222 -32.00 1.08 -12.76
C SER A 222 -32.79 0.02 -13.55
N PRO A 223 -33.81 -0.63 -12.97
CA PRO A 223 -34.62 -1.64 -13.68
C PRO A 223 -35.29 -1.14 -14.97
N ASN A 224 -35.51 0.17 -15.07
CA ASN A 224 -36.15 0.84 -16.20
C ASN A 224 -35.16 1.56 -17.13
N GLU A 225 -33.85 1.38 -16.91
CA GLU A 225 -32.77 1.92 -17.76
C GLU A 225 -32.77 3.46 -17.93
N THR A 226 -33.25 4.20 -16.92
CA THR A 226 -33.26 5.68 -16.88
C THR A 226 -32.29 6.24 -15.84
#